data_AF-A0A834LZJ2-F1
#
_entry.id   AF-A0A834LZJ2-F1
#
_cell.length_a   1.000
_cell.length_b   1.000
_cell.length_c   1.000
_cell.angle_alpha   90.00
_cell.angle_beta   90.00
_cell.angle_gamma   90.00
#
_symmetry.space_group_name_H-M   'P 1'
#
loop_
_entity.id
_entity.type
_entity.pdbx_description
1 polymer ?
#
loop_
_entity_poly.entity_id
_entity_poly.type
_entity_poly.pdbx_seq_one_letter_code
_entity_poly.pdbx_strand_id
1 'polypeptide(L)'
;MDFLISVLRMDEDQAARRIVKQYLQYPVESYYEWETHIFFDDAFVRKSSNDNDPNLNPYVMDLLDTVPEAASEVHKTKVRIKPPEIFPTPYGGRLVWTLPGKTKMIAHLKDKAKIRAKKRWSQVMYMYYLLGHRLMENDDFSPEEVKERSRNTYIMALDGDIDFQPDAVHLLVQCMKRNPSLGAACGRIHPV
;
A
#
# COMPACT_ATOMS: atom_id res chain seq x y z
N MET A 1 10.55 -5.05 10.05
CA MET A 1 11.35 -4.45 8.97
C MET A 1 11.06 -5.14 7.64
N ASP A 2 11.03 -6.47 7.62
CA ASP A 2 10.84 -7.33 6.44
C ASP A 2 9.72 -6.91 5.49
N PHE A 3 8.53 -6.60 6.01
CA PHE A 3 7.42 -6.10 5.19
C PHE A 3 7.80 -4.85 4.36
N LEU A 4 8.49 -3.87 4.97
CA LEU A 4 8.90 -2.65 4.28
C LEU A 4 9.98 -2.94 3.23
N ILE A 5 10.86 -3.90 3.52
CA ILE A 5 11.83 -4.40 2.55
C ILE A 5 11.11 -4.96 1.33
N SER A 6 10.07 -5.78 1.50
CA SER A 6 9.28 -6.31 0.38
C SER A 6 8.58 -5.19 -0.42
N VAL A 7 8.01 -4.19 0.26
CA VAL A 7 7.40 -3.01 -0.41
C VAL A 7 8.43 -2.26 -1.26
N LEU A 8 9.65 -2.06 -0.75
CA LEU A 8 10.73 -1.39 -1.48
C LEU A 8 11.28 -2.24 -2.63
N ARG A 9 11.31 -3.58 -2.50
CA ARG A 9 11.62 -4.49 -3.62
C ARG A 9 10.58 -4.35 -4.75
N MET A 10 9.29 -4.21 -4.41
CA MET A 10 8.23 -3.94 -5.40
C MET A 10 8.39 -2.58 -6.09
N ASP A 11 8.80 -1.56 -5.33
CA ASP A 11 9.10 -0.22 -5.86
C ASP A 11 10.27 -0.25 -6.86
N GLU A 12 11.33 -0.98 -6.54
CA GLU A 12 12.49 -1.20 -7.43
C GLU A 12 12.12 -1.98 -8.70
N ASP A 13 11.40 -3.11 -8.59
CA ASP A 13 10.98 -3.91 -9.76
C ASP A 13 10.07 -3.08 -10.70
N GLN A 14 9.09 -2.35 -10.15
CA GLN A 14 8.24 -1.49 -10.96
C GLN A 14 9.05 -0.38 -11.63
N ALA A 15 9.99 0.24 -10.92
CA ALA A 15 10.82 1.31 -11.48
C ALA A 15 11.63 0.80 -12.67
N ALA A 16 12.26 -0.37 -12.54
CA ALA A 16 12.99 -1.01 -13.63
C ALA A 16 12.08 -1.28 -14.84
N ARG A 17 10.90 -1.87 -14.62
CA ARG A 17 9.91 -2.14 -15.68
C ARG A 17 9.41 -0.87 -16.35
N ARG A 18 9.18 0.20 -15.58
CA ARG A 18 8.76 1.49 -16.13
C ARG A 18 9.84 2.09 -17.01
N ILE A 19 11.12 1.97 -16.63
CA ILE A 19 12.23 2.45 -17.46
C ILE A 19 12.23 1.73 -18.81
N VAL A 20 12.14 0.40 -18.81
CA VAL A 20 12.09 -0.41 -20.05
C VAL A 20 10.89 -0.02 -20.91
N LYS A 21 9.70 0.10 -20.31
CA LYS A 21 8.46 0.43 -21.03
C LYS A 21 8.48 1.83 -21.63
N GLN A 22 8.87 2.85 -20.86
CA GLN A 22 8.73 4.25 -21.26
C GLN A 22 9.92 4.77 -22.06
N TYR A 23 11.14 4.38 -21.69
CA TYR A 23 12.36 4.93 -22.31
C TYR A 23 12.93 4.01 -23.39
N LEU A 24 12.94 2.70 -23.15
CA LEU A 24 13.45 1.74 -24.14
C LEU A 24 12.38 1.29 -25.14
N GLN A 25 11.10 1.61 -24.87
CA GLN A 25 9.93 1.26 -25.69
C GLN A 25 9.86 -0.24 -26.05
N TYR A 26 10.42 -1.08 -25.19
CA TYR A 26 10.38 -2.52 -25.35
C TYR A 26 9.08 -3.06 -24.73
N PRO A 27 8.40 -4.04 -25.35
CA PRO A 27 7.23 -4.66 -24.74
C PRO A 27 7.63 -5.31 -23.40
N VAL A 28 7.07 -4.79 -22.31
CA VAL A 28 7.23 -5.38 -20.98
C VAL A 28 6.01 -6.24 -20.70
N GLU A 29 6.18 -7.56 -20.79
CA GLU A 29 5.16 -8.48 -20.33
C GLU A 29 4.90 -8.26 -18.83
N SER A 30 3.62 -8.26 -18.45
CA SER A 30 3.19 -8.15 -17.06
C SER A 30 3.63 -6.85 -16.34
N TYR A 31 3.65 -5.71 -17.05
CA TYR A 31 3.73 -4.41 -16.39
C TYR A 31 2.56 -4.23 -15.39
N TYR A 32 2.85 -3.68 -14.22
CA TYR A 32 1.88 -3.38 -13.18
C TYR A 32 2.16 -2.01 -12.55
N GLU A 33 1.14 -1.48 -11.86
CA GLU A 33 1.26 -0.31 -11.00
C GLU A 33 0.96 -0.74 -9.57
N TRP A 34 1.86 -0.39 -8.66
CA TRP A 34 1.88 -0.79 -7.26
C TRP A 34 1.62 0.42 -6.38
N GLU A 35 0.67 0.24 -5.46
CA GLU A 35 0.35 1.20 -4.42
C GLU A 35 0.19 0.43 -3.11
N THR A 36 0.91 0.86 -2.06
CA THR A 36 0.89 0.20 -0.76
C THR A 36 0.02 0.96 0.22
N HIS A 37 -0.90 0.25 0.89
CA HIS A 37 -1.76 0.78 1.93
C HIS A 37 -1.52 0.08 3.26
N ILE A 38 -1.10 0.83 4.28
CA ILE A 38 -0.88 0.36 5.65
C ILE A 38 -1.99 0.93 6.53
N PHE A 39 -2.71 0.08 7.27
CA PHE A 39 -3.83 0.50 8.11
C PHE A 39 -3.46 0.38 9.59
N PHE A 40 -3.31 1.52 10.27
CA PHE A 40 -3.14 1.57 11.72
C PHE A 40 -4.50 1.71 12.39
N ASP A 41 -4.95 0.65 13.07
CA ASP A 41 -6.02 0.78 14.06
C ASP A 41 -5.41 1.42 15.32
N ASP A 42 -6.07 2.44 15.87
CA ASP A 42 -5.60 3.17 17.05
C ASP A 42 -4.27 3.94 16.89
N ALA A 43 -4.19 4.78 15.86
CA ALA A 43 -2.97 5.53 15.56
C ALA A 43 -2.67 6.69 16.53
N PHE A 44 -3.57 6.99 17.47
CA PHE A 44 -3.55 8.21 18.28
C PHE A 44 -3.69 7.90 19.77
N VAL A 45 -2.80 8.45 20.59
CA VAL A 45 -2.78 8.32 22.05
C VAL A 45 -3.19 9.64 22.68
N ARG A 46 -4.22 9.59 23.53
CA ARG A 46 -4.75 10.75 24.27
C ARG A 46 -4.44 10.66 25.74
N LYS A 47 -4.12 11.79 26.36
CA LYS A 47 -3.90 11.87 27.82
C LYS A 47 -5.21 11.95 28.60
N SER A 48 -6.28 12.42 27.96
CA SER A 48 -7.63 12.49 28.54
C SER A 48 -8.71 12.37 27.46
N SER A 49 -9.97 12.19 27.86
CA SER A 49 -11.09 12.11 26.92
C SER A 49 -11.30 13.39 26.09
N ASN A 50 -10.87 14.54 26.61
CA ASN A 50 -11.08 15.86 26.00
C ASN A 50 -9.82 16.38 25.30
N ASP A 51 -8.85 15.50 25.08
CA ASP A 51 -7.60 15.83 24.41
C ASP A 51 -7.83 16.01 22.90
N ASN A 52 -7.83 17.28 22.48
CA ASN A 52 -8.03 17.68 21.09
C ASN A 52 -6.74 17.62 20.27
N ASP A 53 -5.58 17.37 20.90
CA ASP A 53 -4.28 17.30 20.24
C ASP A 53 -3.56 15.99 20.62
N PRO A 54 -4.07 14.84 20.11
CA PRO A 54 -3.52 13.54 20.45
C PRO A 54 -2.10 13.38 19.88
N ASN A 55 -1.25 12.67 20.63
CA ASN A 55 0.04 12.23 20.10
C ASN A 55 -0.14 11.02 19.18
N LEU A 56 0.78 10.84 18.25
CA LEU A 56 0.86 9.58 17.49
C LEU A 56 1.22 8.43 18.43
N ASN A 57 0.69 7.25 18.14
CA ASN A 57 1.14 6.06 18.85
C ASN A 57 2.61 5.74 18.48
N PRO A 58 3.34 5.02 19.35
CA PRO A 58 4.75 4.68 19.09
C PRO A 58 4.96 3.91 17.80
N TYR A 59 4.05 3.00 17.43
CA TYR A 59 4.18 2.18 16.21
C TYR A 59 4.14 3.00 14.91
N VAL A 60 3.43 4.13 14.90
CA VAL A 60 3.44 5.07 13.77
C VAL A 60 4.79 5.79 13.69
N MET A 61 5.40 6.09 14.84
CA MET A 61 6.75 6.67 14.90
C MET A 61 7.79 5.65 14.44
N ASP A 62 7.69 4.40 14.90
CA ASP A 62 8.55 3.30 14.45
C ASP A 62 8.48 3.14 12.92
N LEU A 63 7.28 3.25 12.32
CA LEU A 63 7.14 3.24 10.86
C LEU A 63 7.90 4.40 10.20
N LEU A 64 7.77 5.62 10.73
CA LEU A 64 8.46 6.80 10.19
C LEU A 64 9.97 6.61 10.15
N ASP A 65 10.53 6.04 11.22
CA ASP A 65 11.96 5.83 11.38
C ASP A 65 12.47 4.61 10.57
N THR A 66 11.68 3.55 10.46
CA THR A 66 12.08 2.31 9.77
C THR A 66 12.05 2.44 8.24
N VAL A 67 11.23 3.32 7.66
CA VAL A 67 11.10 3.45 6.20
C VAL A 67 12.44 3.82 5.50
N PRO A 68 13.19 4.84 5.96
CA PRO A 68 14.53 5.14 5.44
C PRO A 68 15.55 4.00 5.64
N GLU A 69 15.45 3.27 6.76
CA GLU A 69 16.34 2.16 7.08
C GLU A 69 16.13 1.01 6.08
N ALA A 70 14.88 0.58 5.91
CA ALA A 70 14.51 -0.46 4.95
C ALA A 70 14.94 -0.08 3.52
N ALA A 71 14.80 1.19 3.14
CA ALA A 71 15.22 1.66 1.82
C ALA A 71 16.73 1.55 1.64
N SER A 72 17.49 1.93 2.67
CA SER A 72 18.95 1.82 2.62
C SER A 72 19.40 0.35 2.57
N GLU A 73 18.68 -0.54 3.23
CA GLU A 73 18.94 -1.98 3.19
C GLU A 73 18.67 -2.58 1.81
N VAL A 74 17.56 -2.23 1.15
CA VAL A 74 17.23 -2.74 -0.19
C VAL A 74 18.24 -2.25 -1.21
N HIS A 75 18.51 -0.95 -1.24
CA HIS A 75 19.41 -0.34 -2.25
C HIS A 75 20.90 -0.50 -1.94
N LYS A 76 21.27 -1.14 -0.80
CA LYS A 76 22.65 -1.36 -0.36
C LYS A 76 23.49 -0.08 -0.31
N THR A 77 22.85 1.05 -0.05
CA THR A 77 23.47 2.37 0.07
C THR A 77 22.61 3.26 0.96
N LYS A 78 23.15 4.38 1.46
CA LYS A 78 22.37 5.31 2.28
C LYS A 78 21.35 6.03 1.42
N VAL A 79 20.07 5.70 1.61
CA VAL A 79 18.96 6.32 0.88
C VAL A 79 18.25 7.31 1.77
N ARG A 80 18.04 8.53 1.26
CA ARG A 80 17.23 9.55 1.92
C ARG A 80 15.83 9.55 1.31
N ILE A 81 14.85 9.08 2.06
CA ILE A 81 13.43 9.22 1.74
C ILE A 81 12.93 10.57 2.28
N LYS A 82 12.15 11.29 1.47
CA LYS A 82 11.49 12.52 1.93
C LYS A 82 10.44 12.17 3.00
N PRO A 83 10.27 13.01 4.04
CA PRO A 83 9.16 12.85 4.98
C PRO A 83 7.82 12.73 4.25
N PRO A 84 6.84 11.99 4.81
CA PRO A 84 5.55 11.85 4.17
C PRO A 84 4.79 13.18 4.15
N GLU A 85 3.97 13.34 3.13
CA GLU A 85 2.93 14.35 3.12
C GLU A 85 1.82 13.94 4.09
N ILE A 86 1.37 14.88 4.94
CA ILE A 86 0.39 14.63 6.01
C ILE A 86 -0.94 15.22 5.59
N PHE A 87 -2.00 14.41 5.64
CA PHE A 87 -3.35 14.83 5.31
C PHE A 87 -4.33 14.51 6.45
N PRO A 88 -5.15 15.48 6.89
CA PRO A 88 -6.28 15.17 7.75
C PRO A 88 -7.31 14.36 6.97
N THR A 89 -7.98 13.42 7.64
CA THR A 89 -9.05 12.61 7.03
C THR A 89 -10.25 12.54 7.96
N PRO A 90 -11.45 12.22 7.45
CA PRO A 90 -12.63 12.02 8.28
C PRO A 90 -12.45 10.97 9.38
N TYR A 91 -11.56 9.99 9.15
CA TYR A 91 -11.27 8.92 10.10
C TYR A 91 -10.05 9.14 10.99
N GLY A 92 -9.31 10.24 10.82
CA GLY A 92 -8.07 10.50 11.55
C GLY A 92 -7.09 11.29 10.69
N GLY A 93 -6.07 10.60 10.19
CA GLY A 93 -5.07 11.18 9.30
C GLY A 93 -4.53 10.18 8.27
N ARG A 94 -3.70 10.66 7.37
CA ARG A 94 -3.02 9.86 6.36
C ARG A 94 -1.62 10.41 6.11
N LEU A 95 -0.64 9.51 6.06
CA LEU A 95 0.74 9.79 5.70
C LEU A 95 0.99 9.22 4.30
N VAL A 96 1.54 10.02 3.39
CA VAL A 96 1.78 9.61 2.00
C VAL A 96 3.26 9.79 1.67
N TRP A 97 3.95 8.69 1.38
CA TRP A 97 5.30 8.69 0.85
C TRP A 97 5.27 8.50 -0.67
N THR A 98 6.20 9.16 -1.34
CA THR A 98 6.63 8.79 -2.70
C THR A 98 7.98 8.11 -2.57
N LEU A 99 8.04 6.81 -2.84
CA LEU A 99 9.25 6.01 -2.72
C LEU A 99 10.24 6.33 -3.87
N PRO A 100 11.52 5.89 -3.79
CA PRO A 100 12.53 6.20 -4.80
C PRO A 100 12.12 5.84 -6.24
N GLY A 101 11.53 4.67 -6.42
CA GLY A 101 10.93 4.14 -7.64
C GLY A 101 9.57 4.76 -8.01
N LYS A 102 9.16 5.82 -7.30
CA LYS A 102 7.94 6.62 -7.52
C LYS A 102 6.63 5.87 -7.28
N THR A 103 6.64 4.69 -6.67
CA THR A 103 5.40 4.13 -6.14
C THR A 103 4.93 4.93 -4.92
N LYS A 104 3.64 4.84 -4.61
CA LYS A 104 3.04 5.47 -3.44
C LYS A 104 2.92 4.44 -2.31
N MET A 105 3.35 4.84 -1.12
CA MET A 105 3.07 4.12 0.12
C MET A 105 2.25 5.04 1.02
N ILE A 106 1.15 4.52 1.54
CA ILE A 106 0.11 5.30 2.22
C ILE A 106 -0.20 4.64 3.55
N ALA A 107 0.10 5.31 4.67
CA ALA A 107 -0.37 4.89 5.98
C ALA A 107 -1.65 5.62 6.36
N HIS A 108 -2.71 4.85 6.60
CA HIS A 108 -3.99 5.33 7.08
C HIS A 108 -4.03 5.24 8.60
N LEU A 109 -4.17 6.39 9.24
CA LEU A 109 -4.14 6.54 10.68
C LEU A 109 -5.56 6.70 11.22
N LYS A 110 -6.11 5.66 11.84
CA LYS A 110 -7.44 5.72 12.45
C LYS A 110 -7.40 6.38 13.82
N ASP A 111 -8.25 7.37 13.98
CA ASP A 111 -8.58 7.99 15.26
C ASP A 111 -9.85 7.37 15.86
N LYS A 112 -9.73 6.72 17.01
CA LYS A 112 -10.86 6.13 17.74
C LYS A 112 -11.89 7.17 18.22
N ALA A 113 -11.51 8.43 18.35
CA ALA A 113 -12.45 9.50 18.69
C ALA A 113 -13.35 9.89 17.50
N LYS A 114 -12.89 9.67 16.27
CA LYS A 114 -13.65 9.99 15.05
C LYS A 114 -14.41 8.80 14.49
N ILE A 115 -13.82 7.60 14.56
CA ILE A 115 -14.45 6.36 14.09
C ILE A 115 -14.47 5.32 15.18
N ARG A 116 -15.61 4.63 15.28
CA ARG A 116 -15.87 3.53 16.22
C ARG A 116 -14.69 2.56 16.34
N ALA A 117 -14.34 2.22 17.57
CA ALA A 117 -13.43 1.12 17.89
C ALA A 117 -14.12 -0.23 17.61
N LYS A 118 -14.12 -0.68 16.35
CA LYS A 118 -14.58 -2.01 15.94
C LYS A 118 -13.57 -2.71 15.05
N LYS A 119 -13.61 -4.04 15.10
CA LYS A 119 -12.87 -4.92 14.20
C LYS A 119 -13.31 -4.70 12.75
N ARG A 120 -12.42 -5.04 11.81
CA ARG A 120 -12.62 -5.00 10.34
C ARG A 120 -12.59 -3.61 9.67
N TRP A 121 -12.12 -2.56 10.36
CA TRP A 121 -11.98 -1.23 9.72
C TRP A 121 -11.10 -1.28 8.47
N SER A 122 -9.94 -1.93 8.53
CA SER A 122 -9.07 -2.15 7.37
C SER A 122 -9.78 -2.84 6.21
N GLN A 123 -10.67 -3.81 6.51
CA GLN A 123 -11.46 -4.50 5.50
C GLN A 123 -12.49 -3.61 4.81
N VAL A 124 -13.17 -2.78 5.59
CA VAL A 124 -14.07 -1.78 5.04
C VAL A 124 -13.30 -0.79 4.16
N MET A 125 -12.09 -0.42 4.56
CA MET A 125 -11.25 0.49 3.75
C MET A 125 -10.91 -0.11 2.39
N TYR A 126 -10.34 -1.32 2.32
CA TYR A 126 -9.95 -1.84 1.00
C TYR A 126 -11.16 -2.22 0.12
N MET A 127 -12.31 -2.61 0.69
CA MET A 127 -13.51 -2.91 -0.11
C MET A 127 -14.24 -1.65 -0.56
N TYR A 128 -14.52 -0.71 0.34
CA TYR A 128 -15.37 0.46 0.02
C TYR A 128 -14.56 1.67 -0.40
N TYR A 129 -13.43 1.95 0.23
CA TYR A 129 -12.65 3.14 -0.11
C TYR A 129 -11.79 2.90 -1.36
N LEU A 130 -11.10 1.76 -1.48
CA LEU A 130 -10.25 1.50 -2.64
C LEU A 130 -11.06 1.06 -3.88
N LEU A 131 -11.92 0.05 -3.75
CA LEU A 131 -12.70 -0.43 -4.91
C LEU A 131 -13.94 0.41 -5.18
N GLY A 132 -14.75 0.71 -4.16
CA GLY A 132 -15.95 1.53 -4.33
C GLY A 132 -15.61 2.96 -4.72
N HIS A 133 -15.06 3.72 -3.77
CA HIS A 133 -14.90 5.16 -3.94
C HIS A 133 -13.80 5.54 -4.95
N ARG A 134 -12.57 5.02 -4.80
CA ARG A 134 -11.44 5.43 -5.67
C ARG A 134 -11.50 4.89 -7.09
N LEU A 135 -12.26 3.82 -7.32
CA LEU A 135 -12.28 3.12 -8.59
C LEU A 135 -13.67 3.14 -9.26
N MET A 136 -14.76 2.78 -8.56
CA MET A 136 -16.11 2.75 -9.16
C MET A 136 -16.77 4.13 -9.22
N GLU A 137 -16.62 4.95 -8.17
CA GLU A 137 -17.26 6.27 -8.05
C GLU A 137 -16.32 7.43 -8.42
N ASN A 138 -15.27 7.14 -9.19
CA ASN A 138 -14.29 8.15 -9.54
C ASN A 138 -14.71 8.88 -10.82
N ASP A 139 -15.16 10.13 -10.65
CA ASP A 139 -15.63 11.01 -11.73
C ASP A 139 -14.52 11.37 -12.75
N ASP A 140 -13.24 11.11 -12.43
CA ASP A 140 -12.13 11.32 -13.37
C ASP A 140 -12.06 10.23 -14.45
N PHE A 141 -12.84 9.14 -14.32
CA PHE A 141 -12.85 8.01 -15.26
C PHE A 141 -14.19 7.88 -15.98
N SER A 142 -14.11 7.61 -17.28
CA SER A 142 -15.26 7.17 -18.07
C SER A 142 -15.76 5.79 -17.63
N PRO A 143 -17.03 5.44 -17.91
CA PRO A 143 -17.57 4.11 -17.60
C PRO A 143 -16.75 2.95 -18.19
N GLU A 144 -16.22 3.14 -19.40
CA GLU A 144 -15.34 2.18 -20.06
C GLU A 144 -14.01 2.01 -19.31
N GLU A 145 -13.37 3.10 -18.88
CA GLU A 145 -12.13 3.06 -18.09
C GLU A 145 -12.34 2.41 -16.73
N VAL A 146 -13.45 2.71 -16.05
CA VAL A 146 -13.82 2.05 -14.78
C VAL A 146 -13.95 0.54 -14.98
N LYS A 147 -14.61 0.12 -16.06
CA LYS A 147 -14.77 -1.30 -16.42
C LYS A 147 -13.44 -1.99 -16.76
N GLU A 148 -12.55 -1.31 -17.46
CA GLU A 148 -11.22 -1.86 -17.80
C GLU A 148 -10.32 -1.93 -16.57
N ARG A 149 -10.25 -0.86 -15.77
CA ARG A 149 -9.43 -0.81 -14.56
C ARG A 149 -9.91 -1.81 -13.52
N SER A 150 -11.21 -1.97 -13.33
CA SER A 150 -11.75 -2.96 -12.37
C SER A 150 -11.41 -4.39 -12.69
N ARG A 151 -11.29 -4.75 -13.97
CA ARG A 151 -10.82 -6.08 -14.39
C ARG A 151 -9.34 -6.30 -14.18
N ASN A 152 -8.56 -5.22 -14.07
CA ASN A 152 -7.11 -5.23 -13.97
C ASN A 152 -6.58 -4.71 -12.61
N THR A 153 -7.47 -4.50 -11.64
CA THR A 153 -7.11 -4.08 -10.27
C THR A 153 -7.24 -5.28 -9.34
N TYR A 154 -6.16 -5.57 -8.63
CA TYR A 154 -6.09 -6.68 -7.67
C TYR A 154 -5.76 -6.14 -6.28
N ILE A 155 -6.34 -6.75 -5.25
CA ILE A 155 -5.99 -6.46 -3.86
C ILE A 155 -5.14 -7.61 -3.33
N MET A 156 -3.95 -7.29 -2.86
CA MET A 156 -3.12 -8.19 -2.07
C MET A 156 -3.26 -7.81 -0.60
N ALA A 157 -3.85 -8.71 0.20
CA ALA A 157 -3.95 -8.53 1.64
C ALA A 157 -2.84 -9.34 2.32
N LEU A 158 -2.05 -8.69 3.17
CA LEU A 158 -0.90 -9.25 3.85
C LEU A 158 -0.93 -8.93 5.34
N ASP A 159 -0.35 -9.81 6.14
CA ASP A 159 0.01 -9.52 7.53
C ASP A 159 1.32 -8.70 7.59
N GLY A 160 1.55 -8.00 8.70
CA GLY A 160 2.65 -7.04 8.84
C GLY A 160 4.05 -7.66 8.99
N ASP A 161 4.13 -8.98 9.07
CA ASP A 161 5.33 -9.81 9.24
C ASP A 161 5.68 -10.65 7.99
N ILE A 162 4.96 -10.45 6.88
CA ILE A 162 5.21 -11.19 5.65
C ILE A 162 6.39 -10.60 4.87
N ASP A 163 7.35 -11.45 4.50
CA ASP A 163 8.34 -11.16 3.46
C ASP A 163 7.92 -11.78 2.12
N PHE A 164 8.06 -11.01 1.04
CA PHE A 164 7.80 -11.49 -0.31
C PHE A 164 8.72 -10.82 -1.35
N GLN A 165 8.77 -11.46 -2.52
CA GLN A 165 9.55 -11.02 -3.68
C GLN A 165 8.62 -10.65 -4.84
N PRO A 166 9.02 -9.74 -5.73
CA PRO A 166 8.23 -9.39 -6.91
C PRO A 166 7.80 -10.60 -7.74
N ASP A 167 8.69 -11.56 -7.96
CA ASP A 167 8.39 -12.78 -8.73
C ASP A 167 7.22 -13.59 -8.15
N ALA A 168 7.09 -13.63 -6.82
CA ALA A 168 5.96 -14.30 -6.17
C ALA A 168 4.64 -13.58 -6.46
N VAL A 169 4.64 -12.24 -6.45
CA VAL A 169 3.48 -11.42 -6.80
C VAL A 169 3.09 -11.61 -8.26
N HIS A 170 4.07 -11.66 -9.17
CA HIS A 170 3.85 -11.94 -10.58
C HIS A 170 3.15 -13.27 -10.81
N LEU A 171 3.58 -14.34 -10.12
CA LEU A 171 2.96 -15.65 -10.22
C LEU A 171 1.50 -15.63 -9.73
N LEU A 172 1.20 -14.93 -8.64
CA LEU A 172 -0.17 -14.77 -8.15
C LEU A 172 -1.05 -14.06 -9.18
N VAL A 173 -0.57 -12.95 -9.75
CA VAL A 173 -1.30 -12.20 -10.79
C VAL A 173 -1.48 -13.05 -12.05
N GLN A 174 -0.48 -13.82 -12.47
CA GLN A 174 -0.61 -14.74 -13.60
C GLN A 174 -1.70 -15.79 -13.36
N CYS A 175 -1.79 -16.36 -12.15
CA CYS A 175 -2.87 -17.28 -11.78
C CYS A 175 -4.25 -16.59 -11.87
N MET A 176 -4.38 -15.36 -11.36
CA MET A 176 -5.62 -14.58 -11.46
C MET A 176 -6.00 -14.24 -12.91
N LYS A 177 -5.02 -13.98 -13.78
CA LYS A 177 -5.25 -13.68 -15.20
C LYS A 177 -5.69 -14.89 -16.03
N ARG A 178 -5.31 -16.12 -15.63
CA ARG A 178 -5.68 -17.35 -16.36
C ARG A 178 -7.16 -17.66 -16.34
N ASN A 179 -7.86 -17.30 -15.26
CA ASN A 179 -9.28 -17.57 -15.12
C ASN A 179 -10.02 -16.33 -14.59
N PRO A 180 -10.81 -15.63 -15.42
CA PRO A 180 -11.59 -14.45 -15.01
C PRO A 180 -12.61 -14.72 -13.89
N SER A 181 -12.99 -15.98 -13.66
CA SER A 181 -13.88 -16.37 -12.56
C SER A 181 -13.15 -16.69 -11.25
N LEU A 182 -11.81 -16.66 -11.24
CA LEU A 182 -11.02 -16.92 -10.03
C LEU A 182 -11.16 -15.74 -9.06
N GLY A 183 -11.72 -15.99 -7.88
CA GLY A 183 -11.94 -14.94 -6.87
C GLY A 183 -10.70 -14.59 -6.04
N ALA A 184 -9.78 -15.53 -5.83
CA ALA A 184 -8.56 -15.31 -5.06
C ALA A 184 -7.47 -16.34 -5.40
N ALA A 185 -6.21 -15.93 -5.25
CA ALA A 185 -5.04 -16.79 -5.24
C ALA A 185 -4.25 -16.53 -3.94
N CYS A 186 -3.65 -17.57 -3.36
CA CYS A 186 -2.90 -17.48 -2.12
C CYS A 186 -1.50 -18.07 -2.30
N GLY A 187 -0.49 -17.34 -1.85
CA GLY A 187 0.88 -17.84 -1.75
C GLY A 187 1.02 -18.74 -0.53
N ARG A 188 1.89 -19.76 -0.62
CA ARG A 188 2.23 -20.58 0.55
C ARG A 188 3.16 -19.78 1.45
N ILE A 189 2.79 -19.60 2.72
CA ILE A 189 3.63 -18.97 3.74
C ILE A 189 4.44 -20.06 4.43
N HIS A 190 5.75 -19.87 4.49
CA HIS A 190 6.65 -20.70 5.28
C HIS A 190 6.92 -19.99 6.61
N PRO A 191 6.68 -20.64 7.77
CA PRO A 191 7.01 -20.06 9.06
C PRO A 191 8.51 -19.74 9.13
N VAL A 192 8.83 -18.57 9.71
CA VAL A 192 10.20 -18.15 10.03
C VAL A 192 10.66 -18.84 11.31
#